data_AF-A0A9E3K724-F1
#
_entry.id   AF-A0A9E3K724-F1
#
_cell.length_a   1.000
_cell.length_b   1.000
_cell.length_c   1.000
_cell.angle_alpha   90.00
_cell.angle_beta   90.00
_cell.angle_gamma   90.00
#
_symmetry.space_group_name_H-M   'P 1'
#
loop_
_entity.id
_entity.type
_entity.pdbx_description
1 polymer ?
#
loop_
_entity_poly.entity_id
_entity_poly.type
_entity_poly.pdbx_seq_one_letter_code
_entity_poly.pdbx_strand_id
1 'polypeptide(L)' 'MLNVDNISLYYGAAQALRGVSILAEPGKVTCVLGRNGVGKTSLL' A
#
# COMPACT_ATOMS: atom_id res chain seq x y z
N MET A 1 -0.27 -12.92 -9.83
CA MET A 1 0.52 -12.57 -8.63
C MET A 1 0.78 -11.08 -8.71
N LEU A 2 0.46 -10.33 -7.67
CA LEU A 2 0.78 -8.89 -7.61
C LEU A 2 1.93 -8.71 -6.62
N ASN A 3 3.02 -8.11 -7.07
CA ASN A 3 4.18 -7.81 -6.24
C ASN A 3 4.48 -6.31 -6.34
N VAL A 4 4.50 -5.66 -5.19
CA VAL A 4 4.84 -4.24 -5.03
C VAL A 4 6.05 -4.18 -4.12
N ASP A 5 7.08 -3.46 -4.53
CA ASP A 5 8.32 -3.39 -3.77
C ASP A 5 8.75 -1.95 -3.50
N ASN A 6 8.92 -1.66 -2.22
CA ASN A 6 9.48 -0.43 -1.65
C ASN A 6 8.88 0.87 -2.22
N ILE A 7 7.56 0.92 -2.38
CA ILE A 7 6.90 2.09 -2.98
C ILE A 7 6.74 3.22 -1.98
N SER A 8 6.94 4.44 -2.46
CA SER A 8 6.64 5.67 -1.74
C SER A 8 5.71 6.53 -2.59
N LEU A 9 4.73 7.17 -1.94
CA LEU A 9 3.75 8.01 -2.60
C LEU A 9 3.61 9.31 -1.81
N TYR A 10 3.51 10.42 -2.54
CA TYR A 10 3.37 11.76 -1.99
C TYR A 10 2.18 12.48 -2.64
N TYR A 11 1.43 13.20 -1.80
CA TYR A 11 0.47 14.21 -2.24
C TYR A 11 1.01 15.58 -1.82
N GLY A 12 1.71 16.24 -2.74
CA GLY A 12 2.46 17.46 -2.44
C GLY A 12 3.53 17.20 -1.36
N ALA A 13 3.50 17.98 -0.29
CA ALA A 13 4.43 17.82 0.84
C ALA A 13 4.09 16.63 1.76
N ALA A 14 2.89 16.06 1.66
CA ALA A 14 2.46 14.96 2.52
C ALA A 14 2.87 13.61 1.91
N GLN A 15 3.56 12.78 2.70
CA GLN A 15 3.90 11.41 2.29
C GLN A 15 2.81 10.43 2.74
N ALA A 16 2.14 9.81 1.77
CA ALA A 16 1.07 8.83 1.99
C ALA A 16 1.60 7.40 2.15
N LEU A 17 2.62 7.01 1.39
CA LEU A 17 3.28 5.69 1.51
C LEU A 17 4.78 5.87 1.74
N ARG A 18 5.35 5.03 2.62
CA ARG A 18 6.75 5.09 3.07
C ARG A 18 7.41 3.71 2.88
N GLY A 19 8.01 3.49 1.72
CA GLY A 19 8.75 2.25 1.43
C GLY A 19 7.94 0.97 1.65
N VAL A 20 6.71 0.93 1.12
CA VAL A 20 5.77 -0.19 1.34
C VAL A 20 6.04 -1.31 0.32
N SER A 21 6.21 -2.54 0.80
CA SER A 21 6.27 -3.75 -0.04
C SER A 21 5.12 -4.69 0.31
N ILE A 22 4.47 -5.26 -0.72
CA ILE A 22 3.33 -6.19 -0.59
C ILE A 22 3.40 -7.26 -1.67
N LEU A 23 3.12 -8.49 -1.27
CA LEU A 23 2.87 -9.61 -2.16
C LEU A 23 1.42 -10.08 -2.01
N ALA A 24 0.63 -10.02 -3.08
CA ALA A 24 -0.68 -10.64 -3.15
C ALA A 24 -0.63 -11.88 -4.07
N GLU A 25 -0.86 -13.04 -3.46
CA GLU A 25 -0.76 -14.33 -4.13
C GLU A 25 -2.03 -14.66 -4.93
N PRO A 26 -1.91 -15.33 -6.10
CA PRO A 26 -3.07 -15.84 -6.83
C PRO A 26 -3.93 -16.75 -5.96
N GLY A 27 -5.26 -16.61 -6.09
CA GLY A 27 -6.22 -17.46 -5.37
C GLY A 27 -6.37 -17.14 -3.87
N LYS A 28 -5.72 -16.10 -3.36
CA LYS A 28 -5.89 -15.62 -1.97
C LYS A 28 -6.58 -14.27 -1.92
N VAL A 29 -7.39 -14.07 -0.88
CA VAL A 29 -7.92 -12.76 -0.53
C VAL A 29 -6.90 -12.04 0.35
N THR A 30 -6.40 -10.90 -0.11
CA THR A 30 -5.44 -10.07 0.63
C THR A 30 -6.15 -8.81 1.12
N CYS A 31 -6.08 -8.53 2.41
CA CYS A 31 -6.75 -7.38 3.03
C CYS A 31 -5.74 -6.39 3.62
N VAL A 32 -6.00 -5.09 3.44
CA VAL A 32 -5.21 -4.02 4.05
C VAL A 32 -6.05 -3.34 5.13
N LEU A 33 -5.57 -3.37 6.38
CA LEU A 33 -6.28 -2.84 7.56
C LEU A 33 -5.49 -1.70 8.21
N GLY A 34 -6.19 -0.84 8.95
CA GLY A 34 -5.59 0.28 9.67
C GLY A 34 -6.51 1.50 9.79
N ARG A 35 -6.12 2.48 10.60
CA ARG A 35 -6.89 3.70 10.86
C ARG A 35 -7.10 4.55 9.59
N ASN A 36 -8.02 5.52 9.64
CA ASN A 36 -8.19 6.48 8.55
C ASN A 36 -6.92 7.32 8.35
N GLY A 37 -6.57 7.61 7.09
CA GLY A 37 -5.41 8.43 6.74
C GLY A 37 -4.05 7.72 6.72
N VAL A 38 -3.97 6.41 7.00
CA VAL A 38 -2.68 5.68 7.04
C VAL A 38 -2.18 5.18 5.68
N GLY A 39 -2.79 5.61 4.57
CA GLY A 39 -2.34 5.26 3.21
C GLY A 39 -2.98 4.04 2.55
N LYS A 40 -4.04 3.43 3.15
CA LYS A 40 -4.67 2.22 2.58
C LYS A 40 -5.23 2.42 1.17
N THR A 41 -6.01 3.47 0.94
CA THR A 41 -6.56 3.84 -0.38
C THR A 41 -5.49 4.39 -1.31
N SER A 42 -4.35 4.81 -0.77
CA SER A 42 -3.21 5.23 -1.58
C SER A 42 -2.41 4.03 -2.11
N LEU A 43 -2.56 2.88 -1.46
CA LEU A 43 -1.87 1.63 -1.79
C LEU A 43 -2.69 0.73 -2.74
N LEU A 44 -4.02 0.77 -2.66
CA LEU A 44 -4.97 0.02 -3.48
C LEU A 44 -5.65 0.93 -4.50
#